data_AF-A0A4Y7PML0-F1
#
_entry.id   AF-A0A4Y7PML0-F1
#
_cell.length_a   1.000
_cell.length_b   1.000
_cell.length_c   1.000
_cell.angle_alpha   90.00
_cell.angle_beta   90.00
_cell.angle_gamma   90.00
#
_symmetry.space_group_name_H-M   'P 1'
#
loop_
_entity.id
_entity.type
_entity.pdbx_description
1 polymer ?
#
loop_
_entity_poly.entity_id
_entity_poly.type
_entity_poly.pdbx_seq_one_letter_code
_entity_poly.pdbx_strand_id
1 'polypeptide(L)'
;MAENEEDPFARHYAGPTIGDSEHPKLFTTSENPTEANPLESRIRGVTFENESPRRDNTPASKAVVLKFLLFTSIGALFAIFHHIFYMMLSHHPKFASPLKFGHSTIGPSWALTVGNGLSWLVQLFYTLAIGGVLVQRFWHLLHDRHFTLNEMNDVFSITSAFYTKTAIFRVPGLALFAVISLGMGAVISTFVPPSLAVSVRPLSEPCNIFTVDFTGTSIDPNSTIFKTPAVDHLARQVIFTQSNVVPQSSPCSNCTYNVTYSAPALTCERVPLAATLPFFHPELESATHTTIWNTSVLLDPPNPGSVSILIWSRVGSFSGTTGNYSDPETIGCVTKNATYHVNVDHRNGTRVTANVDIVPFSQNIPNETALAFEALGQSLGSALGGTMVFNVPPKADSGEVDGFPFIAYTTLGTYSPTSWALNVDLLTNLPTLMHNISTSLLAGSLTPDGTKSTLSPVPDGQCFNESTVYVYDRVRLLVVYGVALLVTLVCVASGIHSVIVGRGGSMSFTSLVYAITSPEMIEAVKEQELSPQTVIHAVKGRFVPGEIG
;
A
#
# COMPACT_ATOMS: atom_id res chain seq x y z
N MET A 1 -22.86 -11.10 33.32
CA MET A 1 -24.22 -11.38 32.80
C MET A 1 -24.02 -11.70 31.32
N ALA A 2 -24.45 -12.89 30.93
CA ALA A 2 -24.04 -13.62 29.74
C ALA A 2 -24.97 -13.41 28.53
N GLU A 3 -24.55 -13.99 27.38
CA GLU A 3 -25.34 -14.41 26.21
C GLU A 3 -25.84 -13.29 25.27
N ASN A 4 -26.07 -13.47 23.96
CA ASN A 4 -25.67 -14.37 22.85
C ASN A 4 -26.58 -13.89 21.69
N GLU A 5 -26.08 -13.71 20.47
CA GLU A 5 -26.86 -13.71 19.19
C GLU A 5 -25.84 -13.52 18.05
N GLU A 6 -25.36 -14.57 17.40
CA GLU A 6 -25.94 -15.39 16.30
C GLU A 6 -26.10 -14.67 14.94
N ASP A 7 -25.18 -15.02 14.05
CA ASP A 7 -25.18 -14.85 12.59
C ASP A 7 -26.00 -15.96 11.91
N PRO A 8 -26.71 -15.66 10.80
CA PRO A 8 -27.09 -16.71 9.86
C PRO A 8 -26.73 -16.33 8.41
N PHE A 9 -25.92 -17.15 7.72
CA PHE A 9 -26.12 -17.47 6.29
C PHE A 9 -25.14 -18.57 5.84
N ALA A 10 -25.58 -19.83 5.93
CA ALA A 10 -24.96 -20.97 5.26
C ALA A 10 -25.87 -21.41 4.09
N ARG A 11 -25.33 -21.44 2.86
CA ARG A 11 -26.01 -22.01 1.68
C ARG A 11 -25.40 -23.34 1.29
N HIS A 12 -26.30 -24.30 1.11
CA HIS A 12 -26.12 -25.63 0.53
C HIS A 12 -25.53 -25.62 -0.89
N TYR A 13 -24.64 -26.57 -1.17
CA TYR A 13 -24.41 -27.09 -2.53
C TYR A 13 -24.75 -28.58 -2.54
N ALA A 14 -25.78 -28.92 -3.31
CA ALA A 14 -26.19 -30.28 -3.65
C ALA A 14 -25.32 -30.83 -4.78
N GLY A 15 -24.90 -32.09 -4.66
CA GLY A 15 -24.19 -32.82 -5.71
C GLY A 15 -25.13 -33.32 -6.81
N PRO A 16 -24.64 -33.56 -8.04
CA PRO A 16 -25.43 -34.15 -9.09
C PRO A 16 -25.32 -35.68 -9.11
N THR A 17 -26.47 -36.26 -9.42
CA THR A 17 -26.84 -37.66 -9.54
C THR A 17 -26.22 -38.39 -10.72
N ILE A 18 -25.97 -39.67 -10.49
CA ILE A 18 -25.58 -40.73 -11.42
C ILE A 18 -26.70 -40.96 -12.44
N GLY A 19 -26.32 -40.98 -13.73
CA GLY A 19 -27.21 -41.28 -14.85
C GLY A 19 -26.79 -42.58 -15.55
N ASP A 20 -27.79 -43.41 -15.79
CA ASP A 20 -27.76 -44.73 -16.43
C ASP A 20 -27.17 -44.73 -17.86
N SER A 21 -26.51 -45.83 -18.22
CA SER A 21 -26.08 -46.12 -19.58
C SER A 21 -26.34 -47.59 -19.91
N GLU A 22 -27.17 -47.76 -20.93
CA GLU A 22 -27.79 -48.97 -21.43
C GLU A 22 -26.82 -50.02 -22.02
N HIS A 23 -27.25 -51.28 -21.96
CA HIS A 23 -26.75 -52.43 -22.71
C HIS A 23 -26.85 -52.24 -24.23
N PRO A 24 -25.98 -52.92 -25.00
CA PRO A 24 -26.52 -53.70 -26.11
C PRO A 24 -25.92 -55.12 -26.29
N LYS A 25 -26.85 -56.08 -26.34
CA LYS A 25 -27.04 -57.20 -27.29
C LYS A 25 -25.82 -58.02 -27.77
N LEU A 26 -25.86 -59.29 -27.35
CA LEU A 26 -25.30 -60.46 -28.05
C LEU A 26 -25.77 -60.53 -29.50
N PHE A 27 -24.84 -60.88 -30.40
CA PHE A 27 -25.13 -61.54 -31.67
C PHE A 27 -24.15 -62.71 -31.85
N THR A 28 -24.71 -63.89 -32.08
CA THR A 28 -24.03 -65.15 -32.44
C THR A 28 -24.43 -65.54 -33.85
N THR A 29 -23.45 -65.83 -34.70
CA THR A 29 -23.44 -66.70 -35.91
C THR A 29 -22.03 -66.55 -36.52
N SER A 30 -21.40 -67.46 -37.26
CA SER A 30 -21.55 -68.86 -37.65
C SER A 30 -20.28 -69.18 -38.48
N GLU A 31 -19.81 -70.42 -38.40
CA GLU A 31 -18.81 -71.19 -39.19
C GLU A 31 -18.16 -70.60 -40.48
N ASN A 32 -16.81 -70.72 -40.54
CA ASN A 32 -15.88 -71.33 -41.56
C ASN A 32 -16.18 -71.29 -43.09
N PRO A 33 -15.21 -71.54 -44.03
CA PRO A 33 -13.80 -71.94 -43.89
C PRO A 33 -12.77 -71.31 -44.90
N THR A 34 -11.49 -71.71 -44.77
CA THR A 34 -10.44 -71.88 -45.83
C THR A 34 -9.98 -70.68 -46.67
N GLU A 35 -8.70 -70.29 -46.53
CA GLU A 35 -7.72 -70.38 -47.64
C GLU A 35 -6.30 -70.10 -47.14
N ALA A 36 -5.38 -71.02 -47.46
CA ALA A 36 -3.95 -70.87 -47.26
C ALA A 36 -3.36 -70.03 -48.40
N ASN A 37 -2.47 -69.08 -48.10
CA ASN A 37 -1.63 -68.47 -49.13
C ASN A 37 -0.16 -68.38 -48.70
N PRO A 38 0.78 -68.80 -49.56
CA PRO A 38 2.21 -68.90 -49.25
C PRO A 38 2.93 -67.60 -49.66
N LEU A 39 3.52 -66.90 -48.70
CA LEU A 39 4.41 -65.77 -49.01
C LEU A 39 5.61 -65.73 -48.05
N GLU A 40 6.28 -66.87 -47.90
CA GLU A 40 7.43 -67.03 -47.01
C GLU A 40 8.71 -67.40 -47.80
N SER A 41 9.06 -66.64 -48.84
CA SER A 41 10.32 -66.92 -49.58
C SER A 41 11.02 -65.73 -50.23
N ARG A 42 10.74 -64.47 -49.85
CA ARG A 42 11.37 -63.30 -50.51
C ARG A 42 11.99 -62.25 -49.60
N ILE A 43 12.62 -62.66 -48.50
CA ILE A 43 13.53 -61.79 -47.72
C ILE A 43 14.79 -62.59 -47.33
N ARG A 44 15.61 -62.93 -48.33
CA ARG A 44 17.02 -63.28 -48.12
C ARG A 44 17.82 -62.56 -49.21
N GLY A 45 18.59 -61.56 -48.79
CA GLY A 45 19.52 -60.85 -49.68
C GLY A 45 19.54 -59.34 -49.49
N VAL A 46 19.73 -58.85 -48.26
CA VAL A 46 20.27 -57.49 -48.05
C VAL A 46 21.51 -57.65 -47.19
N THR A 47 22.65 -57.84 -47.84
CA THR A 47 23.97 -57.70 -47.23
C THR A 47 24.17 -56.23 -46.89
N PHE A 48 24.08 -55.90 -45.60
CA PHE A 48 24.48 -54.59 -45.09
C PHE A 48 26.00 -54.51 -45.13
N GLU A 49 26.53 -53.77 -46.12
CA GLU A 49 27.94 -53.40 -46.13
C GLU A 49 28.28 -52.55 -44.90
N ASN A 50 29.35 -52.95 -44.22
CA ASN A 50 29.93 -52.28 -43.08
C ASN A 50 30.63 -50.99 -43.54
N GLU A 51 29.86 -49.92 -43.75
CA GLU A 51 30.43 -48.59 -43.86
C GLU A 51 30.92 -48.09 -42.49
N SER A 52 32.23 -47.86 -42.44
CA SER A 52 32.95 -47.21 -41.34
C SER A 52 32.37 -45.82 -41.07
N PRO A 53 32.08 -45.45 -39.81
CA PRO A 53 31.36 -44.22 -39.50
C PRO A 53 32.28 -43.00 -39.63
N ARG A 54 32.29 -42.38 -40.81
CA ARG A 54 32.89 -41.07 -41.03
C ARG A 54 32.12 -40.01 -40.24
N ARG A 55 32.85 -39.23 -39.45
CA ARG A 55 32.39 -38.17 -38.55
C ARG A 55 31.95 -36.93 -39.35
N ASP A 56 30.91 -37.07 -40.17
CA ASP A 56 30.36 -35.95 -40.93
C ASP A 56 29.37 -35.17 -40.06
N ASN A 57 29.61 -33.86 -39.94
CA ASN A 57 28.75 -32.90 -39.27
C ASN A 57 27.40 -32.81 -40.01
N THR A 58 26.51 -33.77 -39.74
CA THR A 58 25.23 -33.87 -40.44
C THR A 58 24.38 -32.62 -40.17
N PRO A 59 23.66 -32.09 -41.18
CA PRO A 59 22.83 -30.88 -41.06
C PRO A 59 21.79 -30.95 -39.93
N ALA A 60 21.39 -32.16 -39.52
CA ALA A 60 20.48 -32.39 -38.39
C ALA A 60 21.04 -31.91 -37.04
N SER A 61 22.33 -32.12 -36.76
CA SER A 61 22.95 -31.69 -35.49
C SER A 61 22.95 -30.17 -35.34
N LYS A 62 23.27 -29.45 -36.42
CA LYS A 62 23.23 -27.97 -36.47
C LYS A 62 21.82 -27.44 -36.22
N ALA A 63 20.80 -28.10 -36.77
CA ALA A 63 19.40 -27.73 -36.57
C ALA A 63 18.96 -27.87 -35.10
N VAL A 64 19.43 -28.91 -34.39
CA VAL A 64 19.13 -29.11 -32.96
C VAL A 64 19.80 -28.04 -32.10
N VAL A 65 21.09 -27.77 -32.33
CA VAL A 65 21.82 -26.71 -31.62
C VAL A 65 21.18 -25.34 -31.84
N LEU A 66 20.80 -25.03 -33.08
CA LEU A 66 20.12 -23.78 -33.41
C LEU A 66 18.79 -23.63 -32.66
N LYS A 67 18.01 -24.72 -32.52
CA LYS A 67 16.75 -24.70 -31.75
C LYS A 67 16.97 -24.35 -30.27
N PHE A 68 18.01 -24.88 -29.64
CA PHE A 68 18.31 -24.58 -28.22
C PHE A 68 18.67 -23.11 -28.01
N LEU A 69 19.53 -22.59 -28.90
CA LEU A 69 19.91 -21.18 -28.88
C LEU A 69 18.71 -20.28 -29.17
N LEU A 70 17.84 -20.66 -30.12
CA LEU A 70 16.64 -19.91 -30.46
C LEU A 70 15.67 -19.83 -29.28
N PHE A 71 15.31 -20.95 -28.65
CA PHE A 71 14.40 -20.94 -27.50
C PHE A 71 14.96 -20.13 -26.33
N THR A 72 16.25 -20.28 -26.02
CA THR A 72 16.89 -19.51 -24.95
C THR A 72 16.88 -18.01 -25.25
N SER A 73 17.16 -17.63 -26.50
CA SER A 73 17.17 -16.23 -26.94
C SER A 73 15.76 -15.62 -26.90
N ILE A 74 14.73 -16.33 -27.37
CA ILE A 74 13.34 -15.87 -27.31
C ILE A 74 12.91 -15.67 -25.85
N GLY A 75 13.23 -16.60 -24.95
CA GLY A 75 12.95 -16.46 -23.52
C GLY A 75 13.62 -15.22 -22.91
N ALA A 76 14.88 -14.96 -23.25
CA ALA A 76 15.59 -13.76 -22.80
C ALA A 76 14.97 -12.46 -23.36
N LEU A 77 14.51 -12.45 -24.61
CA LEU A 77 13.80 -11.31 -25.20
C LEU A 77 12.51 -11.00 -24.46
N PHE A 78 11.70 -12.02 -24.11
CA PHE A 78 10.50 -11.81 -23.30
C PHE A 78 10.82 -11.31 -21.89
N ALA A 79 11.91 -11.77 -21.28
CA ALA A 79 12.36 -11.27 -19.97
C ALA A 79 12.75 -9.79 -20.02
N ILE A 80 13.47 -9.37 -21.08
CA ILE A 80 13.82 -7.95 -21.31
C ILE A 80 12.56 -7.12 -21.58
N PHE A 81 11.67 -7.61 -22.42
CA PHE A 81 10.39 -6.94 -22.69
C PHE A 81 9.58 -6.74 -21.41
N HIS A 82 9.53 -7.77 -20.55
CA HIS A 82 8.86 -7.70 -19.25
C HIS A 82 9.50 -6.64 -18.33
N HIS A 83 10.83 -6.58 -18.29
CA HIS A 83 11.55 -5.55 -17.54
C HIS A 83 11.21 -4.13 -18.02
N ILE A 84 11.22 -3.90 -19.34
CA ILE A 84 10.90 -2.60 -19.93
C ILE A 84 9.42 -2.24 -19.66
N PHE A 85 8.51 -3.20 -19.79
CA PHE A 85 7.09 -3.02 -19.48
C PHE A 85 6.88 -2.54 -18.04
N TYR A 86 7.49 -3.20 -17.05
CA TYR A 86 7.40 -2.77 -15.66
C TYR A 86 8.09 -1.43 -15.39
N MET A 87 9.20 -1.15 -16.07
CA MET A 87 9.85 0.16 -15.96
C MET A 87 8.96 1.29 -16.47
N MET A 88 8.22 1.09 -17.56
CA MET A 88 7.27 2.07 -18.11
C MET A 88 6.07 2.32 -17.19
N LEU A 89 5.66 1.32 -16.40
CA LEU A 89 4.52 1.44 -15.49
C LEU A 89 4.90 2.06 -14.13
N SER A 90 6.15 1.86 -13.69
CA SER A 90 6.61 2.27 -12.37
C SER A 90 6.49 3.78 -12.16
N HIS A 91 5.93 4.19 -11.02
CA HIS A 91 5.79 5.59 -10.61
C HIS A 91 4.94 6.49 -11.52
N HIS A 92 4.22 5.92 -12.47
CA HIS A 92 3.34 6.68 -13.35
C HIS A 92 1.86 6.51 -12.92
N PRO A 93 1.24 7.52 -12.30
CA PRO A 93 -0.13 7.43 -11.77
C PRO A 93 -1.17 7.22 -12.89
N LYS A 94 -0.90 7.76 -14.09
CA LYS A 94 -1.78 7.62 -15.27
C LYS A 94 -2.04 6.17 -15.68
N PHE A 95 -1.14 5.23 -15.38
CA PHE A 95 -1.30 3.83 -15.79
C PHE A 95 -1.97 2.96 -14.72
N ALA A 96 -2.01 3.44 -13.48
CA ALA A 96 -2.71 2.79 -12.38
C ALA A 96 -4.19 3.22 -12.27
N SER A 97 -4.67 4.05 -13.19
CA SER A 97 -6.10 4.31 -13.34
C SER A 97 -6.82 3.11 -13.97
N PRO A 98 -8.10 2.85 -13.60
CA PRO A 98 -8.89 1.79 -14.22
C PRO A 98 -9.05 2.03 -15.72
N LEU A 99 -8.76 1.01 -16.53
CA LEU A 99 -8.97 1.04 -17.98
C LEU A 99 -10.48 0.89 -18.26
N LYS A 100 -11.06 1.87 -18.96
CA LYS A 100 -12.46 1.80 -19.39
C LYS A 100 -12.54 1.18 -20.78
N PHE A 101 -13.10 -0.02 -20.88
CA PHE A 101 -13.43 -0.66 -22.15
C PHE A 101 -14.95 -0.73 -22.28
N GLY A 102 -15.53 0.21 -23.03
CA GLY A 102 -16.99 0.35 -23.14
C GLY A 102 -17.64 0.59 -21.78
N HIS A 103 -18.58 -0.26 -21.38
CA HIS A 103 -19.28 -0.19 -20.09
C HIS A 103 -18.53 -0.87 -18.93
N SER A 104 -17.42 -1.56 -19.19
CA SER A 104 -16.66 -2.30 -18.18
C SER A 104 -15.40 -1.54 -17.78
N THR A 105 -15.19 -1.39 -16.47
CA THR A 105 -13.97 -0.79 -15.92
C THR A 105 -13.09 -1.90 -15.36
N ILE A 106 -11.89 -2.05 -15.93
CA ILE A 106 -10.89 -3.00 -15.44
C ILE A 106 -10.01 -2.24 -14.46
N GLY A 107 -9.97 -2.69 -13.20
CA GLY A 107 -9.14 -2.08 -12.16
C GLY A 107 -7.64 -2.12 -12.48
N PRO A 108 -6.80 -1.52 -11.60
CA PRO A 108 -5.34 -1.50 -11.75
C PRO A 108 -4.67 -2.89 -11.71
N SER A 109 -5.41 -3.98 -11.61
CA SER A 109 -4.86 -5.33 -11.67
C SER A 109 -4.46 -5.78 -13.08
N TRP A 110 -4.89 -5.08 -14.13
CA TRP A 110 -4.62 -5.47 -15.52
C TRP A 110 -3.12 -5.64 -15.81
N ALA A 111 -2.28 -4.74 -15.28
CA ALA A 111 -0.84 -4.77 -15.49
C ALA A 111 -0.18 -5.99 -14.83
N LEU A 112 -0.71 -6.41 -13.66
CA LEU A 112 -0.27 -7.63 -12.98
C LEU A 112 -0.59 -8.86 -13.83
N THR A 113 -1.77 -8.92 -14.43
CA THR A 113 -2.18 -10.01 -15.31
C THR A 113 -1.27 -10.13 -16.54
N VAL A 114 -0.95 -8.99 -17.19
CA VAL A 114 -0.02 -8.97 -18.33
C VAL A 114 1.36 -9.44 -17.92
N GLY A 115 1.89 -8.95 -16.79
CA GLY A 115 3.19 -9.38 -16.29
C GLY A 115 3.25 -10.87 -15.94
N ASN A 116 2.18 -11.43 -15.36
CA ASN A 116 2.06 -12.87 -15.13
C ASN A 116 2.11 -13.66 -16.43
N GLY A 117 1.38 -13.21 -17.46
CA GLY A 117 1.42 -13.82 -18.80
C GLY A 117 2.83 -13.80 -19.41
N LEU A 118 3.54 -12.68 -19.29
CA LEU A 118 4.93 -12.57 -19.75
C LEU A 118 5.87 -13.52 -18.99
N SER A 119 5.68 -13.68 -17.68
CA SER A 119 6.46 -14.62 -16.87
C SER A 119 6.29 -16.08 -17.33
N TRP A 120 5.07 -16.47 -17.68
CA TRP A 120 4.76 -17.80 -18.20
C TRP A 120 5.39 -18.04 -19.57
N LEU A 121 5.45 -17.01 -20.43
CA LEU A 121 6.14 -17.12 -21.73
C LEU A 121 7.65 -17.37 -21.53
N VAL A 122 8.31 -16.63 -20.64
CA VAL A 122 9.74 -16.86 -20.33
C VAL A 122 9.95 -18.28 -19.81
N GLN A 123 9.11 -18.72 -18.86
CA GLN A 123 9.14 -20.08 -18.32
C GLN A 123 8.97 -21.14 -19.41
N LEU A 124 8.00 -20.97 -20.31
CA LEU A 124 7.74 -21.89 -21.41
C LEU A 124 8.99 -22.09 -22.27
N PHE A 125 9.61 -21.00 -22.73
CA PHE A 125 10.77 -21.09 -23.63
C PHE A 125 12.01 -21.68 -22.94
N TYR A 126 12.28 -21.36 -21.67
CA TYR A 126 13.37 -21.98 -20.92
C TYR A 126 13.12 -23.48 -20.65
N THR A 127 11.87 -23.85 -20.34
CA THR A 127 11.47 -25.25 -20.15
C THR A 127 11.62 -26.03 -21.45
N LEU A 128 11.22 -25.46 -22.60
CA LEU A 128 11.41 -26.08 -23.92
C LEU A 128 12.90 -26.27 -24.26
N ALA A 129 13.76 -25.31 -23.93
CA ALA A 129 15.20 -25.43 -24.11
C ALA A 129 15.77 -26.58 -23.25
N ILE A 130 15.45 -26.63 -21.95
CA ILE A 130 15.92 -27.66 -21.02
C ILE A 130 15.35 -29.05 -21.38
N GLY A 131 14.07 -29.12 -21.77
CA GLY A 131 13.44 -30.34 -22.27
C GLY A 131 14.15 -30.90 -23.51
N GLY A 132 14.57 -30.02 -24.42
CA GLY A 132 15.42 -30.39 -25.55
C GLY A 132 16.77 -30.97 -25.12
N VAL A 133 17.43 -30.36 -24.13
CA VAL A 133 18.69 -30.85 -23.55
C VAL A 133 18.51 -32.23 -22.91
N LEU A 134 17.43 -32.44 -22.15
CA LEU A 134 17.10 -33.73 -21.54
C LEU A 134 17.03 -34.85 -22.57
N VAL A 135 16.34 -34.61 -23.68
CA VAL A 135 16.24 -35.56 -24.79
C VAL A 135 17.62 -35.90 -25.37
N GLN A 136 18.47 -34.90 -25.61
CA GLN A 136 19.79 -35.16 -26.19
C GLN A 136 20.72 -35.88 -25.21
N ARG A 137 20.64 -35.53 -23.93
CA ARG A 137 21.41 -36.20 -22.88
C ARG A 137 20.99 -37.65 -22.71
N PHE A 138 19.69 -37.94 -22.85
CA PHE A 138 19.15 -39.28 -22.81
C PHE A 138 19.76 -40.15 -23.92
N TRP A 139 19.71 -39.69 -25.17
CA TRP A 139 20.31 -40.41 -26.30
C TRP A 139 21.81 -40.62 -26.15
N HIS A 140 22.54 -39.61 -25.66
CA HIS A 140 23.96 -39.76 -25.41
C HIS A 140 24.27 -40.85 -24.36
N LEU A 141 23.49 -40.91 -23.27
CA LEU A 141 23.65 -41.95 -22.25
C LEU A 141 23.29 -43.35 -22.77
N LEU A 142 22.26 -43.45 -23.60
CA LEU A 142 21.87 -44.72 -24.24
C LEU A 142 22.95 -45.29 -25.16
N HIS A 143 23.74 -44.41 -25.79
CA HIS A 143 24.86 -44.82 -26.63
C HIS A 143 26.08 -45.24 -25.82
N ASP A 144 26.30 -44.64 -24.65
CA ASP A 144 27.49 -44.87 -23.83
C ASP A 144 27.32 -46.01 -22.82
N ARG A 145 26.08 -46.36 -22.44
CA ARG A 145 25.79 -47.30 -21.35
C ARG A 145 24.73 -48.31 -21.72
N HIS A 146 24.79 -49.46 -21.06
CA HIS A 146 23.80 -50.50 -21.11
C HIS A 146 22.75 -50.30 -20.00
N PHE A 147 21.48 -50.51 -20.32
CA PHE A 147 20.35 -50.35 -19.40
C PHE A 147 19.46 -51.59 -19.45
N THR A 148 18.89 -52.02 -18.33
CA THR A 148 17.83 -53.03 -18.38
C THR A 148 16.51 -52.41 -18.85
N LEU A 149 15.57 -53.22 -19.36
CA LEU A 149 14.24 -52.73 -19.74
C LEU A 149 13.50 -52.06 -18.57
N ASN A 150 13.63 -52.59 -17.36
CA ASN A 150 13.05 -51.97 -16.17
C ASN A 150 13.71 -50.62 -15.84
N GLU A 151 15.05 -50.54 -15.92
CA GLU A 151 15.77 -49.28 -15.76
C GLU A 151 15.34 -48.26 -16.83
N MET A 152 15.14 -48.70 -18.07
CA MET A 152 14.68 -47.84 -19.16
C MET A 152 13.31 -47.22 -18.86
N ASN A 153 12.38 -48.01 -18.33
CA ASN A 153 11.06 -47.55 -17.91
C ASN A 153 11.17 -46.47 -16.80
N ASP A 154 12.09 -46.65 -15.85
CA ASP A 154 12.39 -45.62 -14.84
C ASP A 154 12.97 -44.34 -15.46
N VAL A 155 13.81 -44.46 -16.51
CA VAL A 155 14.37 -43.29 -17.20
C VAL A 155 13.31 -42.54 -18.02
N PHE A 156 12.37 -43.25 -18.67
CA PHE A 156 11.25 -42.60 -19.38
C PHE A 156 10.29 -41.86 -18.44
N SER A 157 10.13 -42.35 -17.21
CA SER A 157 9.31 -41.70 -16.19
C SER A 157 10.03 -40.57 -15.43
N ILE A 158 11.29 -40.26 -15.74
CA ILE A 158 12.11 -39.33 -14.94
C ILE A 158 11.55 -37.89 -14.86
N THR A 159 10.72 -37.48 -15.81
CA THR A 159 10.08 -36.15 -15.81
C THR A 159 8.94 -36.05 -14.79
N SER A 160 8.34 -37.15 -14.38
CA SER A 160 7.30 -37.23 -13.33
C SER A 160 7.78 -37.93 -12.06
N ALA A 161 8.80 -38.78 -12.16
CA ALA A 161 9.34 -39.62 -11.09
C ALA A 161 10.87 -39.55 -11.01
N PHE A 162 11.43 -38.35 -10.91
CA PHE A 162 12.88 -38.12 -10.76
C PHE A 162 13.49 -38.73 -9.49
N TYR A 163 12.68 -39.20 -8.56
CA TYR A 163 13.07 -39.78 -7.27
C TYR A 163 13.29 -41.31 -7.31
N THR A 164 13.15 -41.96 -8.46
CA THR A 164 13.43 -43.41 -8.57
C THR A 164 14.90 -43.71 -8.30
N LYS A 165 15.18 -44.90 -7.73
CA LYS A 165 16.55 -45.33 -7.41
C LYS A 165 17.44 -45.33 -8.66
N THR A 166 16.90 -45.75 -9.81
CA THR A 166 17.58 -45.72 -11.10
C THR A 166 17.92 -44.29 -11.53
N ALA A 167 16.97 -43.35 -11.42
CA ALA A 167 17.21 -41.95 -11.75
C ALA A 167 18.34 -41.33 -10.93
N ILE A 168 18.35 -41.59 -9.62
CA ILE A 168 19.33 -41.01 -8.67
C ILE A 168 20.72 -41.62 -8.85
N PHE A 169 20.83 -42.95 -8.96
CA PHE A 169 22.14 -43.63 -8.91
C PHE A 169 22.71 -43.97 -10.29
N ARG A 170 21.88 -44.31 -11.28
CA ARG A 170 22.36 -44.72 -12.62
C ARG A 170 22.46 -43.55 -13.59
N VAL A 171 21.51 -42.61 -13.56
CA VAL A 171 21.45 -41.46 -14.48
C VAL A 171 21.30 -40.10 -13.77
N PRO A 172 22.17 -39.78 -12.79
CA PRO A 172 22.02 -38.58 -11.95
C PRO A 172 21.93 -37.27 -12.74
N GLY A 173 22.61 -37.19 -13.89
CA GLY A 173 22.55 -36.01 -14.76
C GLY A 173 21.16 -35.76 -15.37
N LEU A 174 20.43 -36.80 -15.76
CA LEU A 174 19.06 -36.65 -16.27
C LEU A 174 18.09 -36.27 -15.15
N ALA A 175 18.23 -36.89 -13.99
CA ALA A 175 17.44 -36.54 -12.81
C ALA A 175 17.65 -35.07 -12.42
N LEU A 176 18.90 -34.61 -12.40
CA LEU A 176 19.24 -33.22 -12.12
C LEU A 176 18.57 -32.25 -13.10
N PHE A 177 18.64 -32.50 -14.42
CA PHE A 177 18.00 -31.64 -15.41
C PHE A 177 16.46 -31.68 -15.32
N ALA A 178 15.86 -32.82 -14.98
CA ALA A 178 14.41 -32.92 -14.76
C ALA A 178 13.98 -32.09 -13.55
N VAL A 179 14.72 -32.18 -12.43
CA VAL A 179 14.50 -31.36 -11.23
C VAL A 179 14.68 -29.87 -11.54
N ILE A 180 15.74 -29.50 -12.28
CA ILE A 180 15.95 -28.11 -12.70
C ILE A 180 14.79 -27.63 -13.56
N SER A 181 14.31 -28.43 -14.52
CA SER A 181 13.18 -28.07 -15.39
C SER A 181 11.90 -27.81 -14.59
N LEU A 182 11.57 -28.67 -13.62
CA LEU A 182 10.39 -28.52 -12.77
C LEU A 182 10.55 -27.35 -11.79
N GLY A 183 11.69 -27.27 -11.12
CA GLY A 183 12.00 -26.23 -10.14
C GLY A 183 12.05 -24.83 -10.76
N MET A 184 12.61 -24.70 -11.97
CA MET A 184 12.67 -23.42 -12.68
C MET A 184 11.28 -22.86 -12.96
N GLY A 185 10.35 -23.73 -13.34
CA GLY A 185 8.96 -23.34 -13.56
C GLY A 185 8.30 -22.79 -12.30
N ALA A 186 8.49 -23.48 -11.17
CA ALA A 186 7.99 -23.03 -9.88
C ALA A 186 8.63 -21.70 -9.44
N VAL A 187 9.94 -21.54 -9.63
CA VAL A 187 10.68 -20.33 -9.24
C VAL A 187 10.22 -19.12 -10.05
N ILE A 188 10.16 -19.23 -11.39
CA ILE A 188 9.74 -18.10 -12.24
C ILE A 188 8.28 -17.72 -11.92
N SER A 189 7.36 -18.69 -11.91
CA SER A 189 5.94 -18.42 -11.66
C SER A 189 5.63 -17.89 -10.26
N THR A 190 6.46 -18.21 -9.25
CA THR A 190 6.25 -17.75 -7.86
C THR A 190 6.93 -16.41 -7.58
N PHE A 191 8.17 -16.22 -8.04
CA PHE A 191 8.96 -15.06 -7.63
C PHE A 191 8.89 -13.88 -8.59
N VAL A 192 8.52 -14.08 -9.87
CA VAL A 192 8.40 -12.99 -10.84
C VAL A 192 7.13 -12.14 -10.63
N PRO A 193 5.92 -12.70 -10.47
CA PRO A 193 4.69 -11.90 -10.31
C PRO A 193 4.77 -10.78 -9.27
N PRO A 194 5.31 -11.00 -8.06
CA PRO A 194 5.29 -9.97 -7.02
C PRO A 194 6.45 -8.97 -7.16
N SER A 195 7.12 -8.91 -8.31
CA SER A 195 8.07 -7.83 -8.63
C SER A 195 7.38 -6.53 -9.05
N LEU A 196 6.08 -6.57 -9.37
CA LEU A 196 5.24 -5.38 -9.50
C LEU A 196 4.17 -5.39 -8.40
N ALA A 197 4.04 -4.29 -7.67
CA ALA A 197 3.01 -4.12 -6.65
C ALA A 197 2.22 -2.83 -6.87
N VAL A 198 0.96 -2.82 -6.46
CA VAL A 198 0.14 -1.60 -6.39
C VAL A 198 0.32 -0.98 -5.01
N SER A 199 0.71 0.28 -4.96
CA SER A 199 0.92 1.02 -3.70
C SER A 199 0.22 2.37 -3.80
N VAL A 200 -0.30 2.86 -2.67
CA VAL A 200 -0.85 4.22 -2.58
C VAL A 200 0.28 5.14 -2.15
N ARG A 201 0.54 6.20 -2.93
CA ARG A 201 1.53 7.22 -2.60
C ARG A 201 0.94 8.62 -2.71
N PRO A 202 1.32 9.54 -1.81
CA PRO A 202 0.95 10.95 -1.95
C PRO A 202 1.65 11.52 -3.18
N LEU A 203 0.87 12.01 -4.14
CA LEU A 203 1.37 12.71 -5.32
C LEU A 203 1.12 14.20 -5.14
N SER A 204 2.19 14.97 -5.35
CA SER A 204 2.12 16.44 -5.35
C SER A 204 1.47 16.92 -6.64
N GLU A 205 0.36 17.64 -6.52
CA GLU A 205 -0.34 18.28 -7.62
C GLU A 205 -0.52 19.78 -7.31
N PRO A 206 -0.38 20.66 -8.31
CA PRO A 206 -0.63 22.09 -8.12
C PRO A 206 -2.10 22.32 -7.77
N CYS A 207 -2.36 23.10 -6.74
CA CYS A 207 -3.71 23.43 -6.30
C CYS A 207 -3.79 24.85 -5.75
N ASN A 208 -4.97 25.45 -5.82
CA ASN A 208 -5.19 26.79 -5.30
C ASN A 208 -5.49 26.71 -3.80
N ILE A 209 -4.44 26.78 -2.98
CA ILE A 209 -4.53 26.84 -1.52
C ILE A 209 -4.35 28.27 -1.03
N PHE A 210 -4.98 28.59 0.10
CA PHE A 210 -4.90 29.89 0.74
C PHE A 210 -4.16 29.77 2.07
N THR A 211 -3.39 30.80 2.39
CA THR A 211 -2.78 31.00 3.71
C THR A 211 -3.31 32.29 4.33
N VAL A 212 -3.12 32.45 5.64
CA VAL A 212 -3.50 33.66 6.35
C VAL A 212 -2.44 34.73 6.11
N ASP A 213 -2.88 35.89 5.65
CA ASP A 213 -2.03 37.06 5.44
C ASP A 213 -2.78 38.30 5.92
N PHE A 214 -2.18 39.00 6.88
CA PHE A 214 -2.74 40.23 7.44
C PHE A 214 -2.21 41.48 6.74
N THR A 215 -1.27 41.35 5.79
CA THR A 215 -0.71 42.49 5.06
C THR A 215 -1.76 43.12 4.16
N GLY A 216 -1.82 44.45 4.19
CA GLY A 216 -2.79 45.28 3.50
C GLY A 216 -4.20 45.24 4.08
N THR A 217 -4.49 44.50 5.16
CA THR A 217 -5.87 44.37 5.68
C THR A 217 -6.32 45.64 6.41
N SER A 218 -7.49 46.17 6.06
CA SER A 218 -8.04 47.41 6.63
C SER A 218 -8.75 47.17 7.96
N ILE A 219 -8.03 46.62 8.94
CA ILE A 219 -8.48 46.66 10.33
C ILE A 219 -8.24 48.11 10.79
N ASP A 220 -9.30 48.93 10.81
CA ASP A 220 -9.22 50.39 10.94
C ASP A 220 -8.37 50.83 12.14
N PRO A 221 -7.22 51.50 11.91
CA PRO A 221 -6.31 51.93 12.97
C PRO A 221 -6.86 53.07 13.85
N ASN A 222 -7.96 53.73 13.44
CA ASN A 222 -8.53 54.87 14.16
C ASN A 222 -9.67 54.51 15.12
N SER A 223 -10.14 53.25 15.13
CA SER A 223 -11.16 52.81 16.07
C SER A 223 -10.50 52.37 17.38
N THR A 224 -10.94 52.91 18.52
CA THR A 224 -10.45 52.50 19.86
C THR A 224 -10.85 51.07 20.25
N ILE A 225 -11.60 50.37 19.38
CA ILE A 225 -12.03 48.98 19.52
C ILE A 225 -11.71 48.26 18.21
N PHE A 226 -10.51 47.71 18.08
CA PHE A 226 -9.99 47.05 16.87
C PHE A 226 -10.70 45.72 16.51
N LYS A 227 -11.96 45.51 16.90
CA LYS A 227 -12.69 44.26 16.73
C LYS A 227 -13.65 44.37 15.56
N THR A 228 -13.48 43.53 14.55
CA THR A 228 -14.51 43.33 13.52
C THR A 228 -15.54 42.33 14.03
N PRO A 229 -16.83 42.44 13.62
CA PRO A 229 -17.85 41.45 13.98
C PRO A 229 -17.47 40.01 13.61
N ALA A 230 -16.68 39.83 12.54
CA ALA A 230 -16.19 38.53 12.12
C ALA A 230 -15.19 37.91 13.12
N VAL A 231 -14.26 38.71 13.66
CA VAL A 231 -13.28 38.25 14.66
C VAL A 231 -13.97 37.89 15.98
N ASP A 232 -14.92 38.72 16.43
CA ASP A 232 -15.68 38.45 17.65
C ASP A 232 -16.59 37.22 17.52
N HIS A 233 -17.27 37.06 16.38
CA HIS A 233 -18.05 35.85 16.09
C HIS A 233 -17.16 34.59 16.11
N LEU A 234 -15.99 34.65 15.48
CA LEU A 234 -15.03 33.54 15.47
C LEU A 234 -14.59 33.16 16.89
N ALA A 235 -14.20 34.15 17.70
CA ALA A 235 -13.76 33.92 19.07
C ALA A 235 -14.87 33.27 19.92
N ARG A 236 -16.10 33.80 19.86
CA ARG A 236 -17.25 33.23 20.58
C ARG A 236 -17.59 31.83 20.11
N GLN A 237 -17.54 31.57 18.80
CA GLN A 237 -17.78 30.24 18.25
C GLN A 237 -16.77 29.23 18.78
N VAL A 238 -15.47 29.55 18.76
CA VAL A 238 -14.41 28.67 19.28
C VAL A 238 -14.55 28.43 20.78
N ILE A 239 -14.91 29.45 21.56
CA ILE A 239 -15.15 29.30 23.00
C ILE A 239 -16.35 28.39 23.27
N PHE A 240 -17.42 28.54 22.48
CA PHE A 240 -18.62 27.75 22.63
C PHE A 240 -18.39 26.28 22.25
N THR A 241 -17.69 26.01 21.15
CA THR A 241 -17.45 24.64 20.66
C THR A 241 -16.22 23.98 21.29
N GLN A 242 -15.32 24.77 21.90
CA GLN A 242 -13.97 24.34 22.32
C GLN A 242 -13.16 23.66 21.21
N SER A 243 -13.47 23.98 19.96
CA SER A 243 -12.85 23.39 18.78
C SER A 243 -12.57 24.46 17.73
N ASN A 244 -11.66 24.16 16.81
CA ASN A 244 -11.37 25.02 15.69
C ASN A 244 -12.46 24.91 14.60
N VAL A 245 -12.72 26.02 13.93
CA VAL A 245 -13.55 26.09 12.72
C VAL A 245 -12.71 25.66 11.54
N VAL A 246 -13.24 24.75 10.73
CA VAL A 246 -12.53 24.17 9.58
C VAL A 246 -12.88 24.90 8.27
N PRO A 247 -11.97 24.93 7.28
CA PRO A 247 -12.27 25.43 5.94
C PRO A 247 -13.49 24.75 5.32
N GLN A 248 -14.40 25.57 4.78
CA GLN A 248 -15.69 25.11 4.25
C GLN A 248 -15.56 24.44 2.87
N SER A 249 -14.59 24.84 2.05
CA SER A 249 -14.31 24.26 0.74
C SER A 249 -12.95 23.59 0.71
N SER A 250 -12.91 22.40 0.11
CA SER A 250 -11.66 21.72 -0.19
C SER A 250 -11.16 22.17 -1.58
N PRO A 251 -9.88 22.53 -1.75
CA PRO A 251 -9.31 22.90 -3.04
C PRO A 251 -9.18 21.70 -4.00
N CYS A 252 -9.45 20.50 -3.50
CA CYS A 252 -9.32 19.20 -4.15
C CYS A 252 -10.45 18.27 -3.64
N SER A 253 -10.68 17.09 -4.22
CA SER A 253 -11.66 16.15 -3.62
C SER A 253 -11.11 15.52 -2.33
N ASN A 254 -10.00 14.78 -2.44
CA ASN A 254 -9.37 14.07 -1.34
C ASN A 254 -7.88 14.39 -1.33
N CYS A 255 -7.44 15.42 -0.62
CA CYS A 255 -6.02 15.71 -0.53
C CYS A 255 -5.63 16.25 0.84
N THR A 256 -4.32 16.35 1.02
CA THR A 256 -3.69 16.99 2.17
C THR A 256 -2.82 18.14 1.68
N TYR A 257 -2.74 19.23 2.42
CA TYR A 257 -1.81 20.31 2.09
C TYR A 257 -1.31 20.99 3.36
N ASN A 258 -0.13 21.60 3.25
CA ASN A 258 0.52 22.28 4.35
C ASN A 258 0.58 23.78 4.06
N VAL A 259 0.21 24.60 5.04
CA VAL A 259 0.34 26.05 5.01
C VAL A 259 1.02 26.55 6.27
N THR A 260 1.74 27.66 6.12
CA THR A 260 2.44 28.32 7.22
C THR A 260 2.08 29.78 7.26
N TYR A 261 1.72 30.29 8.44
CA TYR A 261 1.40 31.70 8.64
C TYR A 261 1.68 32.13 10.09
N SER A 262 1.71 33.44 10.31
CA SER A 262 1.88 34.02 11.64
C SER A 262 0.52 34.40 12.24
N ALA A 263 0.29 34.03 13.50
CA ALA A 263 -0.93 34.32 14.24
C ALA A 263 -0.62 34.43 15.74
N PRO A 264 -1.51 35.02 16.56
CA PRO A 264 -1.25 35.12 17.98
C PRO A 264 -1.33 33.74 18.66
N ALA A 265 -0.51 33.56 19.69
CA ALA A 265 -0.62 32.50 20.69
C ALA A 265 -0.76 33.15 22.08
N LEU A 266 -1.28 32.42 23.06
CA LEU A 266 -1.31 32.90 24.45
C LEU A 266 -0.27 32.17 25.28
N THR A 267 0.42 32.91 26.13
CA THR A 267 1.22 32.37 27.24
C THR A 267 0.57 32.84 28.53
N CYS A 268 0.18 31.89 29.38
CA CYS A 268 -0.53 32.16 30.62
C CYS A 268 0.32 31.77 31.83
N GLU A 269 0.21 32.56 32.89
CA GLU A 269 0.82 32.29 34.18
C GLU A 269 -0.11 32.69 35.33
N ARG A 270 0.12 32.11 36.51
CA ARG A 270 -0.58 32.53 37.72
C ARG A 270 0.02 33.84 38.19
N VAL A 271 -0.83 34.85 38.37
CA VAL A 271 -0.40 36.17 38.84
C VAL A 271 -0.78 36.32 40.31
N PRO A 272 0.14 36.76 41.19
CA PRO A 272 -0.20 37.02 42.58
C PRO A 272 -1.32 38.06 42.67
N LEU A 273 -2.30 37.83 43.56
CA LEU A 273 -3.43 38.75 43.76
C LEU A 273 -2.98 40.20 43.98
N ALA A 274 -1.90 40.41 44.73
CA ALA A 274 -1.36 41.75 45.00
C ALA A 274 -1.00 42.54 43.74
N ALA A 275 -0.60 41.85 42.66
CA ALA A 275 -0.25 42.48 41.39
C ALA A 275 -1.48 42.80 40.51
N THR A 276 -2.66 42.23 40.84
CA THR A 276 -3.90 42.40 40.06
C THR A 276 -4.92 43.33 40.70
N LEU A 277 -4.66 43.77 41.94
CA LEU A 277 -5.46 44.78 42.67
C LEU A 277 -5.74 46.10 41.92
N PRO A 278 -4.88 46.63 41.03
CA PRO A 278 -5.21 47.83 40.27
C PRO A 278 -6.31 47.62 39.21
N PHE A 279 -6.52 46.36 38.81
CA PHE A 279 -7.38 46.00 37.68
C PHE A 279 -8.72 45.40 38.13
N PHE A 280 -8.71 44.74 39.28
CA PHE A 280 -9.91 44.27 39.95
C PHE A 280 -10.19 45.17 41.13
N HIS A 281 -11.27 45.96 41.07
CA HIS A 281 -11.67 46.79 42.21
C HIS A 281 -12.02 45.88 43.40
N PRO A 282 -11.19 45.84 44.47
CA PRO A 282 -11.47 45.03 45.65
C PRO A 282 -12.68 45.56 46.44
N GLU A 283 -13.19 46.75 46.09
CA GLU A 283 -14.41 47.33 46.64
C GLU A 283 -15.67 46.49 46.37
N LEU A 284 -15.62 45.55 45.41
CA LEU A 284 -16.69 44.57 45.20
C LEU A 284 -16.62 43.35 46.11
N GLU A 285 -15.56 43.18 46.92
CA GLU A 285 -15.53 42.18 47.99
C GLU A 285 -16.04 42.81 49.29
N SER A 286 -17.33 42.63 49.53
CA SER A 286 -17.97 43.02 50.79
C SER A 286 -18.61 41.79 51.44
N ALA A 287 -19.06 41.90 52.69
CA ALA A 287 -19.83 40.84 53.34
C ALA A 287 -21.08 40.42 52.54
N THR A 288 -21.52 41.24 51.58
CA THR A 288 -22.71 41.02 50.76
C THR A 288 -22.42 40.79 49.27
N HIS A 289 -21.18 40.96 48.79
CA HIS A 289 -20.82 40.81 47.38
C HIS A 289 -19.55 39.97 47.25
N THR A 290 -19.62 38.88 46.49
CA THR A 290 -18.49 37.99 46.20
C THR A 290 -18.32 37.86 44.70
N THR A 291 -17.20 38.35 44.16
CA THR A 291 -16.89 38.21 42.73
C THR A 291 -16.48 36.78 42.42
N ILE A 292 -17.26 36.10 41.58
CA ILE A 292 -17.01 34.72 41.14
C ILE A 292 -16.14 34.70 39.89
N TRP A 293 -16.42 35.60 38.95
CA TRP A 293 -15.71 35.71 37.67
C TRP A 293 -15.55 37.18 37.30
N ASN A 294 -14.36 37.57 36.88
CA ASN A 294 -14.12 38.89 36.31
C ASN A 294 -12.94 38.81 35.33
N THR A 295 -13.14 39.30 34.11
CA THR A 295 -12.08 39.35 33.09
C THR A 295 -11.83 40.80 32.71
N SER A 296 -10.56 41.20 32.72
CA SER A 296 -10.12 42.49 32.18
C SER A 296 -9.12 42.28 31.03
N VAL A 297 -9.18 43.18 30.05
CA VAL A 297 -8.31 43.17 28.87
C VAL A 297 -7.50 44.44 28.89
N LEU A 298 -6.19 44.29 28.87
CA LEU A 298 -5.23 45.38 28.85
C LEU A 298 -4.43 45.34 27.56
N LEU A 299 -4.31 46.50 26.95
CA LEU A 299 -3.38 46.71 25.85
C LEU A 299 -2.02 47.01 26.45
N ASP A 300 -0.95 46.53 25.83
CA ASP A 300 0.42 46.84 26.22
C ASP A 300 1.00 47.89 25.25
N PRO A 301 0.87 49.20 25.54
CA PRO A 301 1.31 50.26 24.63
C PRO A 301 2.76 50.14 24.12
N PRO A 302 3.76 49.71 24.93
CA PRO A 302 5.13 49.56 24.43
C PRO A 302 5.33 48.41 23.43
N ASN A 303 4.41 47.43 23.36
CA ASN A 303 4.50 46.27 22.48
C ASN A 303 3.22 46.14 21.62
N PRO A 304 3.12 46.87 20.49
CA PRO A 304 1.94 46.80 19.63
C PRO A 304 1.67 45.36 19.19
N GLY A 305 0.42 44.92 19.31
CA GLY A 305 0.00 43.54 19.08
C GLY A 305 0.03 42.63 20.33
N SER A 306 0.57 43.11 21.45
CA SER A 306 0.50 42.40 22.73
C SER A 306 -0.73 42.83 23.53
N VAL A 307 -1.58 41.86 23.85
CA VAL A 307 -2.78 42.01 24.67
C VAL A 307 -2.62 41.13 25.89
N SER A 308 -2.81 41.73 27.07
CA SER A 308 -2.85 41.02 28.34
C SER A 308 -4.31 40.79 28.75
N ILE A 309 -4.66 39.55 28.99
CA ILE A 309 -5.97 39.13 29.49
C ILE A 309 -5.77 38.70 30.94
N LEU A 310 -6.38 39.40 31.88
CA LEU A 310 -6.38 39.04 33.30
C LEU A 310 -7.73 38.44 33.64
N ILE A 311 -7.72 37.24 34.20
CA ILE A 311 -8.93 36.52 34.60
C ILE A 311 -8.85 36.26 36.10
N TRP A 312 -9.90 36.67 36.79
CA TRP A 312 -10.18 36.36 38.17
C TRP A 312 -11.29 35.32 38.22
N SER A 313 -11.07 34.22 38.93
CA SER A 313 -12.07 33.17 39.07
C SER A 313 -12.07 32.51 40.45
N ARG A 314 -13.25 32.09 40.90
CA ARG A 314 -13.47 31.23 42.08
C ARG A 314 -14.42 30.11 41.70
N VAL A 315 -14.35 28.98 42.39
CA VAL A 315 -15.36 27.91 42.30
C VAL A 315 -16.05 27.75 43.65
N GLY A 316 -17.33 27.39 43.67
CA GLY A 316 -18.03 27.26 44.94
C GLY A 316 -19.54 27.07 44.84
N SER A 317 -20.15 26.88 46.01
CA SER A 317 -21.60 26.80 46.16
C SER A 317 -22.17 28.12 46.66
N PHE A 318 -23.33 28.48 46.11
CA PHE A 318 -24.16 29.63 46.48
C PHE A 318 -25.06 29.33 47.71
N SER A 319 -24.79 28.26 48.45
CA SER A 319 -25.59 27.86 49.61
C SER A 319 -25.23 28.69 50.85
N GLY A 320 -26.26 29.21 51.54
CA GLY A 320 -26.12 30.00 52.76
C GLY A 320 -25.81 31.47 52.54
N THR A 321 -25.67 32.22 53.64
CA THR A 321 -25.49 33.68 53.64
C THR A 321 -24.09 34.16 53.28
N THR A 322 -23.12 33.26 53.13
CA THR A 322 -21.73 33.60 52.80
C THR A 322 -21.19 32.82 51.59
N GLY A 323 -21.93 31.81 51.11
CA GLY A 323 -21.45 30.84 50.13
C GLY A 323 -20.24 30.04 50.65
N ASN A 324 -19.89 28.98 49.94
CA ASN A 324 -18.65 28.24 50.19
C ASN A 324 -17.81 28.29 48.91
N TYR A 325 -16.83 29.18 48.88
CA TYR A 325 -15.99 29.45 47.72
C TYR A 325 -14.54 29.05 47.98
N SER A 326 -13.87 28.61 46.92
CA SER A 326 -12.43 28.45 46.92
C SER A 326 -11.74 29.81 47.06
N ASP A 327 -10.44 29.74 47.39
CA ASP A 327 -9.56 30.88 47.22
C ASP A 327 -9.59 31.35 45.75
N PRO A 328 -9.50 32.67 45.53
CA PRO A 328 -9.47 33.24 44.18
C PRO A 328 -8.20 32.84 43.44
N GLU A 329 -8.36 32.37 42.20
CA GLU A 329 -7.27 32.17 41.27
C GLU A 329 -7.25 33.33 40.27
N THR A 330 -6.07 33.95 40.10
CA THR A 330 -5.85 34.96 39.08
C THR A 330 -4.85 34.46 38.04
N ILE A 331 -5.27 34.50 36.78
CA ILE A 331 -4.46 34.07 35.65
C ILE A 331 -4.25 35.25 34.73
N GLY A 332 -2.99 35.52 34.42
CA GLY A 332 -2.60 36.50 33.42
C GLY A 332 -2.12 35.80 32.16
N CYS A 333 -2.72 36.15 31.03
CA CYS A 333 -2.35 35.64 29.73
C CYS A 333 -1.88 36.78 28.85
N VAL A 334 -0.72 36.64 28.23
CA VAL A 334 -0.17 37.64 27.31
C VAL A 334 -0.13 37.03 25.91
N THR A 335 -0.64 37.75 24.90
CA THR A 335 -0.47 37.32 23.52
C THR A 335 1.00 37.36 23.15
N LYS A 336 1.43 36.40 22.33
CA LYS A 336 2.76 36.27 21.74
C LYS A 336 2.61 36.04 20.24
N ASN A 337 3.59 36.46 19.46
CA ASN A 337 3.67 36.08 18.06
C ASN A 337 3.99 34.57 17.96
N ALA A 338 3.38 33.87 17.02
CA ALA A 338 3.73 32.48 16.77
C ALA A 338 3.58 32.13 15.29
N THR A 339 4.43 31.22 14.83
CA THR A 339 4.33 30.63 13.50
C THR A 339 3.57 29.32 13.60
N TYR A 340 2.49 29.21 12.83
CA TYR A 340 1.65 28.02 12.76
C TYR A 340 2.01 27.21 11.52
N HIS A 341 2.39 25.95 11.74
CA HIS A 341 2.60 24.96 10.69
C HIS A 341 1.35 24.07 10.62
N VAL A 342 0.45 24.40 9.70
CA VAL A 342 -0.87 23.78 9.60
C VAL A 342 -0.91 22.76 8.48
N ASN A 343 -1.30 21.53 8.80
CA ASN A 343 -1.65 20.48 7.86
C ASN A 343 -3.17 20.31 7.83
N VAL A 344 -3.75 20.50 6.65
CA VAL A 344 -5.18 20.33 6.37
C VAL A 344 -5.40 19.04 5.59
N ASP A 345 -6.25 18.16 6.11
CA ASP A 345 -6.58 16.86 5.52
C ASP A 345 -8.07 16.82 5.16
N HIS A 346 -8.38 16.56 3.89
CA HIS A 346 -9.75 16.45 3.38
C HIS A 346 -10.19 15.01 3.07
N ARG A 347 -9.39 13.98 3.37
CA ARG A 347 -9.68 12.58 2.96
C ARG A 347 -10.94 11.98 3.59
N ASN A 348 -11.32 12.39 4.80
CA ASN A 348 -12.48 11.86 5.52
C ASN A 348 -13.16 12.98 6.31
N GLY A 349 -13.64 13.98 5.57
CA GLY A 349 -14.00 15.29 6.12
C GLY A 349 -12.76 16.18 6.30
N THR A 350 -12.98 17.45 6.59
CA THR A 350 -11.90 18.41 6.81
C THR A 350 -11.39 18.30 8.24
N ARG A 351 -10.13 17.89 8.40
CA ARG A 351 -9.40 17.91 9.66
C ARG A 351 -8.22 18.85 9.54
N VAL A 352 -8.04 19.71 10.55
CA VAL A 352 -6.93 20.65 10.62
C VAL A 352 -6.07 20.28 11.81
N THR A 353 -4.77 20.16 11.58
CA THR A 353 -3.76 19.89 12.60
C THR A 353 -2.68 20.95 12.51
N ALA A 354 -2.29 21.55 13.63
CA ALA A 354 -1.32 22.63 13.63
C ALA A 354 -0.24 22.38 14.68
N ASN A 355 1.02 22.59 14.28
CA ASN A 355 2.14 22.74 15.20
C ASN A 355 2.46 24.23 15.35
N VAL A 356 2.85 24.66 16.57
CA VAL A 356 3.04 26.08 16.89
C VAL A 356 4.44 26.32 17.43
N ASP A 357 5.13 27.26 16.80
CA ASP A 357 6.42 27.76 17.25
C ASP A 357 6.24 29.19 17.79
N ILE A 358 6.27 29.35 19.11
CA ILE A 358 6.09 30.65 19.77
C ILE A 358 7.39 31.44 19.66
N VAL A 359 7.29 32.65 19.11
CA VAL A 359 8.41 33.57 18.90
C VAL A 359 8.15 34.84 19.73
N PRO A 360 9.15 35.41 20.42
CA PRO A 360 8.97 36.71 21.06
C PRO A 360 8.53 37.77 20.04
N PHE A 361 7.67 38.70 20.47
CA PHE A 361 7.29 39.85 19.65
C PHE A 361 8.55 40.64 19.27
N SER A 362 8.91 40.59 17.99
CA SER A 362 9.98 41.41 17.43
C SER A 362 9.41 42.78 17.05
N GLN A 363 10.20 43.84 17.21
CA GLN A 363 9.80 45.21 16.82
C GLN A 363 9.58 45.38 15.30
N ASN A 364 9.84 44.34 14.50
CA ASN A 364 9.75 44.38 13.03
C ASN A 364 8.45 43.79 12.46
N ILE A 365 7.41 43.57 13.28
CA ILE A 365 6.11 43.11 12.76
C ILE A 365 5.41 44.28 12.04
N PRO A 366 4.86 44.08 10.82
CA PRO A 366 4.06 45.10 10.16
C PRO A 366 2.91 45.57 11.06
N ASN A 367 2.67 46.89 11.12
CA ASN A 367 1.63 47.45 11.99
C ASN A 367 0.26 46.80 11.79
N GLU A 368 -0.11 46.48 10.55
CA GLU A 368 -1.38 45.82 10.23
C GLU A 368 -1.49 44.42 10.85
N THR A 369 -0.40 43.65 10.85
CA THR A 369 -0.33 42.33 11.51
C THR A 369 -0.41 42.47 13.03
N ALA A 370 0.27 43.46 13.60
CA ALA A 370 0.19 43.74 15.03
C ALA A 370 -1.25 44.11 15.45
N LEU A 371 -1.93 44.97 14.69
CA LEU A 371 -3.33 45.33 14.90
C LEU A 371 -4.26 44.12 14.78
N ALA A 372 -4.02 43.22 13.81
CA ALA A 372 -4.79 41.98 13.67
C ALA A 372 -4.61 41.06 14.89
N PHE A 373 -3.39 40.96 15.43
CA PHE A 373 -3.12 40.14 16.61
C PHE A 373 -3.79 40.73 17.86
N GLU A 374 -3.77 42.06 17.97
CA GLU A 374 -4.48 42.79 19.01
C GLU A 374 -6.00 42.55 18.91
N ALA A 375 -6.57 42.67 17.71
CA ALA A 375 -7.99 42.41 17.45
C ALA A 375 -8.43 41.01 17.88
N LEU A 376 -7.62 39.99 17.58
CA LEU A 376 -7.86 38.60 17.97
C LEU A 376 -7.76 38.41 19.49
N GLY A 377 -6.71 38.96 20.12
CA GLY A 377 -6.52 38.93 21.57
C GLY A 377 -7.65 39.64 22.33
N GLN A 378 -8.02 40.83 21.89
CA GLN A 378 -9.11 41.59 22.51
C GLN A 378 -10.46 40.89 22.30
N SER A 379 -10.72 40.29 21.14
CA SER A 379 -11.96 39.55 20.86
C SER A 379 -12.09 38.34 21.78
N LEU A 380 -11.02 37.56 21.96
CA LEU A 380 -10.98 36.47 22.93
C LEU A 380 -11.23 37.01 24.36
N GLY A 381 -10.50 38.03 24.78
CA GLY A 381 -10.67 38.63 26.10
C GLY A 381 -12.06 39.20 26.35
N SER A 382 -12.74 39.69 25.30
CA SER A 382 -14.11 40.22 25.40
C SER A 382 -15.16 39.12 25.41
N ALA A 383 -14.94 38.03 24.68
CA ALA A 383 -15.80 36.87 24.76
C ALA A 383 -15.67 36.14 26.10
N LEU A 384 -14.50 36.20 26.76
CA LEU A 384 -14.30 35.81 28.15
C LEU A 384 -14.73 36.90 29.16
N GLY A 385 -15.07 38.08 28.63
CA GLY A 385 -15.36 39.31 29.35
C GLY A 385 -16.66 39.28 30.13
N GLY A 386 -16.74 40.17 31.12
CA GLY A 386 -17.90 40.34 31.99
C GLY A 386 -17.61 39.95 33.43
N THR A 387 -18.56 40.31 34.29
CA THR A 387 -18.47 40.08 35.73
C THR A 387 -19.64 39.21 36.17
N MET A 388 -19.35 38.23 37.02
CA MET A 388 -20.35 37.44 37.72
C MET A 388 -20.13 37.62 39.21
N VAL A 389 -21.11 38.20 39.89
CA VAL A 389 -21.03 38.56 41.31
C VAL A 389 -22.17 37.88 42.04
N PHE A 390 -21.84 37.20 43.13
CA PHE A 390 -22.85 36.69 44.05
C PHE A 390 -23.18 37.73 45.10
N ASN A 391 -24.45 38.10 45.15
CA ASN A 391 -24.98 39.11 46.06
C ASN A 391 -25.82 38.42 47.14
N VAL A 392 -25.49 38.65 48.40
CA VAL A 392 -26.32 38.22 49.53
C VAL A 392 -27.03 39.44 50.11
N PRO A 393 -28.35 39.55 49.92
CA PRO A 393 -29.12 40.62 50.57
C PRO A 393 -28.97 40.53 52.09
N PRO A 394 -28.85 41.65 52.83
CA PRO A 394 -28.55 41.68 54.26
C PRO A 394 -29.60 41.01 55.19
N LYS A 395 -30.63 40.36 54.64
CA LYS A 395 -31.70 39.64 55.35
C LYS A 395 -32.24 38.40 54.59
N ALA A 396 -31.59 37.97 53.52
CA ALA A 396 -32.09 36.84 52.72
C ALA A 396 -31.37 35.54 53.07
N ASP A 397 -32.11 34.43 53.06
CA ASP A 397 -31.58 33.07 53.25
C ASP A 397 -30.91 32.53 51.97
N SER A 398 -31.01 33.24 50.84
CA SER A 398 -30.43 32.91 49.54
C SER A 398 -29.86 34.17 48.86
N GLY A 399 -28.69 34.03 48.23
CA GLY A 399 -28.13 35.08 47.38
C GLY A 399 -28.60 34.98 45.92
N GLU A 400 -28.37 36.05 45.17
CA GLU A 400 -28.65 36.19 43.75
C GLU A 400 -27.33 36.38 42.99
N VAL A 401 -27.22 35.79 41.81
CA VAL A 401 -26.07 36.01 40.94
C VAL A 401 -26.40 37.15 39.98
N ASP A 402 -25.64 38.24 40.07
CA ASP A 402 -25.72 39.36 39.15
C ASP A 402 -24.62 39.25 38.07
N GLY A 403 -25.00 39.57 36.85
CA GLY A 403 -24.16 39.44 35.66
C GLY A 403 -23.95 37.99 35.21
N PHE A 404 -24.46 37.66 34.03
CA PHE A 404 -24.22 36.38 33.36
C PHE A 404 -23.29 36.59 32.16
N PRO A 405 -21.96 36.57 32.36
CA PRO A 405 -21.02 36.64 31.24
C PRO A 405 -21.24 35.48 30.28
N PHE A 406 -20.85 35.66 29.01
CA PHE A 406 -20.99 34.62 27.98
C PHE A 406 -20.42 33.27 28.44
N ILE A 407 -19.32 33.29 29.20
CA ILE A 407 -18.66 32.13 29.79
C ILE A 407 -19.61 31.22 30.59
N ALA A 408 -20.64 31.77 31.24
CA ALA A 408 -21.59 31.01 32.07
C ALA A 408 -22.46 30.05 31.24
N TYR A 409 -22.53 30.28 29.92
CA TYR A 409 -23.28 29.47 28.96
C TYR A 409 -22.36 28.60 28.09
N THR A 410 -21.06 28.57 28.39
CA THR A 410 -20.08 27.79 27.63
C THR A 410 -19.72 26.52 28.38
N THR A 411 -18.99 25.63 27.72
CA THR A 411 -18.47 24.40 28.35
C THR A 411 -17.29 24.66 29.30
N LEU A 412 -16.78 25.89 29.39
CA LEU A 412 -15.66 26.25 30.29
C LEU A 412 -16.07 26.24 31.77
N GLY A 413 -17.34 26.50 32.07
CA GLY A 413 -17.86 26.40 33.42
C GLY A 413 -19.32 25.97 33.43
N THR A 414 -19.73 25.33 34.52
CA THR A 414 -21.12 24.93 34.74
C THR A 414 -21.74 25.85 35.78
N TYR A 415 -22.64 26.70 35.30
CA TYR A 415 -23.53 27.46 36.16
C TYR A 415 -24.75 26.64 36.56
N SER A 416 -25.03 26.62 37.85
CA SER A 416 -26.26 26.13 38.46
C SER A 416 -26.79 27.23 39.39
N PRO A 417 -28.11 27.34 39.61
CA PRO A 417 -28.67 28.26 40.61
C PRO A 417 -28.06 28.13 42.01
N THR A 418 -27.39 27.01 42.31
CA THR A 418 -26.79 26.72 43.63
C THR A 418 -25.26 26.63 43.62
N SER A 419 -24.61 26.71 42.46
CA SER A 419 -23.14 26.58 42.38
C SER A 419 -22.56 27.07 41.07
N TRP A 420 -21.28 27.43 41.11
CA TRP A 420 -20.45 27.64 39.94
C TRP A 420 -19.20 26.77 40.02
N ALA A 421 -18.93 26.03 38.96
CA ALA A 421 -17.74 25.21 38.81
C ALA A 421 -17.06 25.50 37.48
N LEU A 422 -15.74 25.54 37.48
CA LEU A 422 -14.94 25.50 36.26
C LEU A 422 -14.74 24.04 35.87
N ASN A 423 -15.02 23.71 34.61
CA ASN A 423 -14.85 22.35 34.09
C ASN A 423 -13.44 22.11 33.54
N VAL A 424 -12.63 23.17 33.48
CA VAL A 424 -11.34 23.17 32.80
C VAL A 424 -10.28 23.89 33.65
N ASP A 425 -9.03 23.49 33.46
CA ASP A 425 -7.89 24.27 33.95
C ASP A 425 -7.64 25.44 32.98
N LEU A 426 -7.88 26.66 33.47
CA LEU A 426 -7.73 27.89 32.70
C LEU A 426 -6.28 28.10 32.22
N LEU A 427 -5.27 27.63 32.98
CA LEU A 427 -3.87 27.81 32.62
C LEU A 427 -3.50 27.08 31.32
N THR A 428 -4.10 25.92 31.07
CA THR A 428 -3.87 25.08 29.88
C THR A 428 -4.92 25.30 28.79
N ASN A 429 -6.16 25.62 29.15
CA ASN A 429 -7.25 25.76 28.17
C ASN A 429 -7.25 27.12 27.46
N LEU A 430 -6.85 28.22 28.12
CA LEU A 430 -6.79 29.54 27.45
C LEU A 430 -5.80 29.56 26.27
N PRO A 431 -4.55 29.02 26.40
CA PRO A 431 -3.67 28.82 25.25
C PRO A 431 -4.29 27.96 24.15
N THR A 432 -5.01 26.91 24.52
CA THR A 432 -5.69 26.02 23.57
C THR A 432 -6.82 26.73 22.82
N LEU A 433 -7.58 27.60 23.48
CA LEU A 433 -8.61 28.42 22.83
C LEU A 433 -8.00 29.39 21.83
N MET A 434 -6.91 30.08 22.18
CA MET A 434 -6.21 30.95 21.22
C MET A 434 -5.62 30.15 20.05
N HIS A 435 -5.07 28.95 20.32
CA HIS A 435 -4.61 28.05 19.27
C HIS A 435 -5.75 27.67 18.31
N ASN A 436 -6.94 27.35 18.84
CA ASN A 436 -8.12 27.05 18.04
C ASN A 436 -8.60 28.27 17.25
N ILE A 437 -8.60 29.48 17.82
CA ILE A 437 -8.93 30.71 17.10
C ILE A 437 -7.95 30.93 15.95
N SER A 438 -6.65 30.84 16.21
CA SER A 438 -5.58 31.05 15.22
C SER A 438 -5.58 30.00 14.12
N THR A 439 -5.93 28.75 14.40
CA THR A 439 -6.11 27.72 13.36
C THR A 439 -7.40 27.91 12.56
N SER A 440 -8.43 28.50 13.18
CA SER A 440 -9.71 28.81 12.53
C SER A 440 -9.63 29.99 11.55
N LEU A 441 -8.51 30.72 11.53
CA LEU A 441 -8.26 31.79 10.56
C LEU A 441 -8.27 31.29 9.11
N LEU A 442 -8.03 30.01 8.87
CA LEU A 442 -8.14 29.38 7.55
C LEU A 442 -9.60 29.16 7.11
N ALA A 443 -10.58 29.28 8.01
CA ALA A 443 -11.97 28.97 7.69
C ALA A 443 -12.64 30.03 6.81
N GLY A 444 -12.17 31.29 6.87
CA GLY A 444 -12.75 32.39 6.10
C GLY A 444 -12.06 33.72 6.34
N SER A 445 -12.38 34.71 5.50
CA SER A 445 -11.85 36.07 5.65
C SER A 445 -12.48 36.80 6.85
N LEU A 446 -11.66 37.56 7.59
CA LEU A 446 -12.09 38.34 8.75
C LEU A 446 -12.32 39.84 8.48
N THR A 447 -12.22 40.24 7.21
CA THR A 447 -12.40 41.63 6.77
C THR A 447 -13.88 42.01 6.66
N PRO A 448 -14.29 43.21 7.14
CA PRO A 448 -15.68 43.64 7.13
C PRO A 448 -16.20 44.02 5.73
N ASP A 449 -15.36 44.61 4.89
CA ASP A 449 -15.79 45.25 3.63
C ASP A 449 -15.72 44.34 2.39
N GLY A 450 -15.20 43.12 2.53
CA GLY A 450 -15.05 42.15 1.44
C GLY A 450 -14.11 42.56 0.28
N THR A 451 -13.58 43.79 0.29
CA THR A 451 -12.69 44.33 -0.75
C THR A 451 -11.25 43.84 -0.63
N LYS A 452 -10.83 43.44 0.57
CA LYS A 452 -9.56 42.77 0.87
C LYS A 452 -9.88 41.51 1.68
N SER A 453 -8.99 40.53 1.64
CA SER A 453 -9.18 39.24 2.32
C SER A 453 -8.01 38.99 3.27
N THR A 454 -8.27 38.44 4.46
CA THR A 454 -7.20 37.91 5.33
C THR A 454 -6.64 36.59 4.83
N LEU A 455 -7.19 36.06 3.73
CA LEU A 455 -6.71 34.89 3.02
C LEU A 455 -6.02 35.33 1.73
N SER A 456 -4.78 34.90 1.55
CA SER A 456 -3.95 35.16 0.37
C SER A 456 -3.60 33.83 -0.31
N PRO A 457 -3.65 33.75 -1.66
CA PRO A 457 -3.28 32.53 -2.38
C PRO A 457 -1.78 32.24 -2.18
N VAL A 458 -1.44 30.98 -1.91
CA VAL A 458 -0.04 30.55 -1.82
C VAL A 458 0.50 30.33 -3.24
N PRO A 459 1.54 31.08 -3.67
CA PRO A 459 2.18 30.84 -4.95
C PRO A 459 2.71 29.40 -5.02
N ASP A 460 2.45 28.72 -6.13
CA ASP A 460 2.87 27.33 -6.37
C ASP A 460 2.39 26.31 -5.32
N GLY A 461 1.23 26.59 -4.70
CA GLY A 461 0.59 25.71 -3.73
C GLY A 461 0.49 24.25 -4.19
N GLN A 462 0.92 23.33 -3.33
CA GLN A 462 0.94 21.89 -3.62
C GLN A 462 -0.05 21.16 -2.71
N CYS A 463 -0.88 20.34 -3.33
CA CYS A 463 -1.75 19.40 -2.66
C CYS A 463 -1.23 17.99 -2.87
N PHE A 464 -1.28 17.18 -1.82
CA PHE A 464 -0.89 15.78 -1.85
C PHE A 464 -2.15 14.92 -1.91
N ASN A 465 -2.42 14.36 -3.08
CA ASN A 465 -3.52 13.42 -3.29
C ASN A 465 -2.98 11.99 -3.26
N GLU A 466 -3.69 11.10 -2.58
CA GLU A 466 -3.35 9.68 -2.54
C GLU A 466 -3.65 9.04 -3.90
N SER A 467 -2.59 8.74 -4.62
CA SER A 467 -2.68 8.12 -5.94
C SER A 467 -2.19 6.68 -5.85
N THR A 468 -2.96 5.75 -6.41
CA THR A 468 -2.44 4.40 -6.68
C THR A 468 -1.36 4.49 -7.74
N VAL A 469 -0.19 3.93 -7.47
CA VAL A 469 0.94 3.85 -8.40
C VAL A 469 1.50 2.43 -8.39
N TYR A 470 2.06 2.00 -9.52
CA TYR A 470 2.85 0.77 -9.52
C TYR A 470 4.23 1.03 -8.95
N VAL A 471 4.67 0.10 -8.10
CA VAL A 471 6.02 0.05 -7.55
C VAL A 471 6.70 -1.18 -8.12
N TYR A 472 7.76 -0.94 -8.88
CA TYR A 472 8.53 -1.99 -9.54
C TYR A 472 9.82 -2.29 -8.77
N ASP A 473 9.98 -3.55 -8.31
CA ASP A 473 11.21 -4.08 -7.76
C ASP A 473 12.10 -4.68 -8.87
N ARG A 474 13.04 -3.85 -9.33
CA ARG A 474 14.01 -4.21 -10.37
C ARG A 474 14.90 -5.38 -9.98
N VAL A 475 15.36 -5.40 -8.72
CA VAL A 475 16.35 -6.37 -8.25
C VAL A 475 15.72 -7.75 -8.24
N ARG A 476 14.50 -7.87 -7.70
CA ARG A 476 13.78 -9.13 -7.67
C ARG A 476 13.59 -9.73 -9.07
N LEU A 477 13.09 -8.93 -10.03
CA LEU A 477 12.85 -9.43 -11.38
C LEU A 477 14.15 -9.86 -12.07
N LEU A 478 15.18 -9.01 -12.04
CA LEU A 478 16.44 -9.25 -12.74
C LEU A 478 17.24 -10.40 -12.12
N VAL A 479 17.23 -10.55 -10.80
CA VAL A 479 17.90 -11.68 -10.13
C VAL A 479 17.24 -13.00 -10.50
N VAL A 480 15.90 -13.09 -10.45
CA VAL A 480 15.19 -14.33 -10.78
C VAL A 480 15.41 -14.71 -12.25
N TYR A 481 15.28 -13.76 -13.19
CA TYR A 481 15.55 -14.04 -14.60
C TYR A 481 17.04 -14.29 -14.89
N GLY A 482 17.94 -13.59 -14.22
CA GLY A 482 19.38 -13.77 -14.38
C GLY A 482 19.83 -15.17 -13.95
N VAL A 483 19.37 -15.64 -12.78
CA VAL A 483 19.63 -17.01 -12.31
C VAL A 483 19.00 -18.03 -13.25
N ALA A 484 17.76 -17.80 -13.69
CA ALA A 484 17.08 -18.69 -14.63
C ALA A 484 17.85 -18.85 -15.94
N LEU A 485 18.25 -17.73 -16.54
CA LEU A 485 19.03 -17.69 -17.78
C LEU A 485 20.38 -18.39 -17.61
N LEU A 486 21.11 -18.12 -16.52
CA LEU A 486 22.40 -18.75 -16.24
C LEU A 486 22.26 -20.28 -16.18
N VAL A 487 21.28 -20.78 -15.43
CA VAL A 487 21.03 -22.22 -15.30
C VAL A 487 20.65 -22.82 -16.65
N THR A 488 19.75 -22.17 -17.41
CA THR A 488 19.39 -22.63 -18.76
C THR A 488 20.59 -22.67 -19.70
N LEU A 489 21.49 -21.69 -19.66
CA LEU A 489 22.71 -21.66 -20.48
C LEU A 489 23.66 -22.83 -20.14
N VAL A 490 23.82 -23.17 -18.86
CA VAL A 490 24.61 -24.33 -18.43
C VAL A 490 24.00 -25.64 -18.93
N CYS A 491 22.68 -25.78 -18.84
CA CYS A 491 21.96 -26.93 -19.40
C CYS A 491 22.16 -27.01 -20.92
N VAL A 492 21.94 -25.91 -21.63
CA VAL A 492 22.08 -25.84 -23.09
C VAL A 492 23.51 -26.15 -23.53
N ALA A 493 24.53 -25.62 -22.86
CA ALA A 493 25.93 -25.95 -23.15
C ALA A 493 26.20 -27.46 -22.99
N SER A 494 25.66 -28.08 -21.93
CA SER A 494 25.75 -29.53 -21.70
C SER A 494 25.02 -30.35 -22.78
N GLY A 495 23.86 -29.88 -23.23
CA GLY A 495 23.10 -30.48 -24.32
C GLY A 495 23.81 -30.37 -25.66
N ILE A 496 24.36 -29.19 -25.98
CA ILE A 496 25.18 -28.97 -27.18
C ILE A 496 26.39 -29.91 -27.17
N HIS A 497 27.08 -30.03 -26.03
CA HIS A 497 28.19 -30.97 -25.89
C HIS A 497 27.75 -32.42 -26.16
N SER A 498 26.60 -32.83 -25.62
CA SER A 498 26.02 -34.16 -25.85
C SER A 498 25.65 -34.40 -27.32
N VAL A 499 25.17 -33.38 -28.04
CA VAL A 499 24.87 -33.46 -29.49
C VAL A 499 26.16 -33.64 -30.30
N ILE A 500 27.22 -32.91 -29.95
CA ILE A 500 28.51 -32.94 -30.67
C ILE A 500 29.24 -34.27 -30.47
N VAL A 501 29.18 -34.85 -29.26
CA VAL A 501 29.89 -36.08 -28.90
C VAL A 501 29.06 -37.33 -29.12
N GLY A 502 27.81 -37.32 -28.67
CA GLY A 502 27.00 -38.52 -28.43
C GLY A 502 26.10 -38.98 -29.57
N ARG A 503 26.21 -38.40 -30.77
CA ARG A 503 25.27 -38.61 -31.90
C ARG A 503 23.82 -38.38 -31.44
N GLY A 504 23.43 -37.11 -31.31
CA GLY A 504 22.10 -36.71 -30.86
C GLY A 504 20.95 -37.41 -31.60
N GLY A 505 19.86 -37.68 -30.86
CA GLY A 505 18.67 -38.38 -31.36
C GLY A 505 17.38 -37.59 -31.19
N SER A 506 16.30 -38.08 -31.80
CA SER A 506 14.94 -37.52 -31.69
C SER A 506 14.05 -38.45 -30.87
N MET A 507 13.20 -37.90 -30.00
CA MET A 507 12.17 -38.66 -29.27
C MET A 507 10.82 -38.71 -30.01
N SER A 508 10.81 -38.42 -31.32
CA SER A 508 9.63 -38.67 -32.15
C SER A 508 9.27 -40.16 -32.09
N PHE A 509 7.98 -40.46 -31.98
CA PHE A 509 7.49 -41.84 -31.94
C PHE A 509 8.09 -42.69 -33.07
N THR A 510 8.16 -42.15 -34.29
CA THR A 510 8.81 -42.79 -35.43
C THR A 510 10.27 -43.17 -35.16
N SER A 511 11.06 -42.28 -34.55
CA SER A 511 12.46 -42.55 -34.21
C SER A 511 12.59 -43.57 -33.09
N LEU A 512 11.70 -43.52 -32.10
CA LEU A 512 11.64 -44.50 -31.04
C LEU A 512 11.25 -45.89 -31.57
N VAL A 513 10.22 -45.97 -32.40
CA VAL A 513 9.79 -47.22 -33.06
C VAL A 513 10.93 -47.77 -33.90
N TYR A 514 11.58 -46.95 -34.73
CA TYR A 514 12.75 -47.40 -35.50
C TYR A 514 13.91 -47.86 -34.62
N ALA A 515 14.08 -47.28 -33.43
CA ALA A 515 15.09 -47.72 -32.48
C ALA A 515 14.71 -49.08 -31.85
N ILE A 516 13.44 -49.30 -31.54
CA ILE A 516 12.93 -50.54 -30.90
C ILE A 516 12.80 -51.70 -31.90
N THR A 517 12.37 -51.43 -33.14
CA THR A 517 12.14 -52.46 -34.17
C THR A 517 13.41 -52.84 -34.92
N SER A 518 14.55 -52.89 -34.23
CA SER A 518 15.77 -53.40 -34.83
C SER A 518 15.60 -54.90 -35.17
N PRO A 519 16.14 -55.39 -36.29
CA PRO A 519 16.08 -56.82 -36.63
C PRO A 519 16.51 -57.71 -35.47
N GLU A 520 17.53 -57.28 -34.73
CA GLU A 520 18.11 -57.97 -33.58
C GLU A 520 17.14 -58.05 -32.40
N MET A 521 16.41 -56.96 -32.10
CA MET A 521 15.35 -57.00 -31.07
C MET A 521 14.16 -57.84 -31.50
N ILE A 522 13.77 -57.80 -32.77
CA ILE A 522 12.65 -58.61 -33.28
C ILE A 522 12.98 -60.10 -33.21
N GLU A 523 14.21 -60.49 -33.50
CA GLU A 523 14.69 -61.87 -33.37
C GLU A 523 14.70 -62.31 -31.90
N ALA A 524 15.24 -61.48 -30.99
CA ALA A 524 15.22 -61.76 -29.56
C ALA A 524 13.80 -61.92 -28.99
N VAL A 525 12.83 -61.11 -29.46
CA VAL A 525 11.42 -61.22 -29.06
C VAL A 525 10.75 -62.49 -29.60
N LYS A 526 11.14 -62.95 -30.80
CA LYS A 526 10.59 -64.18 -31.39
C LYS A 526 11.11 -65.43 -30.68
N GLU A 527 12.35 -65.41 -30.20
CA GLU A 527 12.97 -66.54 -29.52
C GLU A 527 12.48 -66.67 -28.07
N GLN A 528 12.23 -65.55 -27.37
CA GLN A 528 11.80 -65.57 -25.97
C GLN A 528 11.04 -64.30 -25.56
N GLU A 529 10.09 -64.40 -24.61
CA GLU A 529 9.51 -63.21 -23.98
C GLU A 529 10.62 -62.40 -23.29
N LEU A 530 10.75 -61.12 -23.66
CA LEU A 530 11.75 -60.23 -23.08
C LEU A 530 11.51 -60.05 -21.58
N SER A 531 12.41 -60.59 -20.76
CA SER A 531 12.40 -60.36 -19.32
C SER A 531 12.65 -58.89 -18.99
N PRO A 532 12.05 -58.33 -17.92
CA PRO A 532 12.36 -56.97 -17.45
C PRO A 532 13.85 -56.72 -17.15
N GLN A 533 14.62 -57.79 -16.95
CA GLN A 533 16.07 -57.75 -16.70
C GLN A 533 16.91 -57.77 -17.98
N THR A 534 16.31 -57.89 -19.17
CA THR A 534 17.06 -57.89 -20.43
C THR A 534 17.80 -56.56 -20.59
N VAL A 535 19.10 -56.66 -20.84
CA VAL A 535 20.00 -55.52 -21.03
C VAL A 535 19.91 -55.06 -22.48
N ILE A 536 19.73 -53.77 -22.68
CA ILE A 536 19.67 -53.11 -23.99
C ILE A 536 20.67 -51.95 -24.02
N HIS A 537 21.25 -51.72 -25.20
CA HIS A 537 22.08 -50.56 -25.47
C HIS A 537 21.83 -50.05 -26.89
N ALA A 538 22.16 -48.77 -27.15
CA ALA A 538 21.91 -48.18 -28.46
C ALA A 538 23.17 -48.19 -29.34
N VAL A 539 23.11 -48.87 -30.48
CA VAL A 539 24.17 -48.87 -31.50
C VAL A 539 23.63 -48.24 -32.78
N LYS A 540 24.27 -47.16 -33.24
CA LYS A 540 23.87 -46.41 -34.45
C LYS A 540 22.37 -46.00 -34.45
N GLY A 541 21.83 -45.69 -33.27
CA GLY A 541 20.44 -45.26 -33.07
C GLY A 541 19.42 -46.40 -32.99
N ARG A 542 19.86 -47.66 -32.92
CA ARG A 542 19.01 -48.84 -32.76
C ARG A 542 19.30 -49.54 -31.45
N PHE A 543 18.26 -50.08 -30.80
CA PHE A 543 18.43 -50.90 -29.60
C PHE A 543 18.87 -52.29 -29.99
N VAL A 544 19.92 -52.79 -29.33
CA VAL A 544 20.47 -54.13 -29.53
C VAL A 544 20.51 -54.81 -28.15
N PRO A 545 20.09 -56.10 -28.06
CA PRO A 545 20.26 -56.85 -26.82
C PRO A 545 21.75 -56.91 -26.45
N GLY A 546 22.07 -56.63 -25.19
CA GLY A 546 23.41 -56.79 -24.65
C GLY A 546 23.56 -58.15 -23.97
N GLU A 547 24.70 -58.81 -24.18
CA GLU A 547 25.06 -60.00 -23.39
C GLU A 547 25.51 -59.55 -22.00
N ILE A 548 25.05 -60.25 -20.96
CA ILE A 548 25.47 -60.01 -19.57
C ILE A 548 26.88 -60.60 -19.43
N GLY A 549 27.89 -59.74 -19.57
CA GLY A 549 29.30 -60.07 -19.34
C GLY A 549 29.66 -60.16 -17.86
#